data_AF-A0A5Q0JX61-F1
#
_entry.id   AF-A0A5Q0JX61-F1
#
_cell.length_a   1.000
_cell.length_b   1.000
_cell.length_c   1.000
_cell.angle_alpha   90.00
_cell.angle_beta   90.00
_cell.angle_gamma   90.00
#
_symmetry.space_group_name_H-M   'P 1'
#
loop_
_entity.id
_entity.type
_entity.pdbx_description
1 polymer ?
#
loop_
_entity_poly.entity_id
_entity_poly.type
_entity_poly.pdbx_seq_one_letter_code
_entity_poly.pdbx_strand_id
1 'polypeptide(L)'
;MLNTKRIKVIFVIQFVLFYGLVNAQIKPIKDSIKTIGYHDTKTFESPSQNFIPLILQTHHGLLRFGNQNSYALLPDGSHLSHKVVQAKGIDIKNAKLSESRLAFTQLLLMKYMAETYKDLDKKSFTVQASSMYKNEKNSLQAQNQLLKLANAISSVKLINKYFCNPKTNDCNYTSENYYRVARHILPWGGSGANEFKKLNSYTSYVSQHLETLQNWSASLFTDNTIDAYMVLTSRLGTYDFKNKGFWLSLHSSRSSWFFIRFYNLIPKTAYERKLTSSNTSSILYKMPAHIAEQFSEKTKMIYMVFKIKVLLKGIDPYRTGIKSSFSLDDSIIELYNTEDLKTKIGEISIDENLTVK
;
A
#
# COMPACT_ATOMS: atom_id res chain seq x y z
N MET A 1 51.78 -3.85 -41.63
CA MET A 1 51.66 -3.57 -40.18
C MET A 1 50.87 -2.28 -39.99
N LEU A 2 49.57 -2.39 -39.73
CA LEU A 2 48.69 -1.24 -39.51
C LEU A 2 48.91 -0.65 -38.12
N ASN A 3 49.00 0.67 -38.08
CA ASN A 3 49.51 1.48 -36.98
C ASN A 3 48.57 1.46 -35.76
N THR A 4 48.84 0.56 -34.81
CA THR A 4 48.05 0.25 -33.61
C THR A 4 47.92 1.43 -32.63
N LYS A 5 48.70 2.51 -32.78
CA LYS A 5 48.61 3.71 -31.94
C LYS A 5 47.40 4.60 -32.27
N ARG A 6 46.94 4.68 -33.52
CA ARG A 6 45.77 5.52 -33.89
C ARG A 6 44.42 4.93 -33.47
N ILE A 7 44.31 3.60 -33.39
CA ILE A 7 43.08 2.90 -33.02
C ILE A 7 42.75 3.08 -31.52
N LYS A 8 43.78 3.15 -30.65
CA LYS A 8 43.59 3.36 -29.21
C LYS A 8 43.04 4.75 -28.86
N VAL A 9 43.42 5.79 -29.62
CA VAL A 9 42.97 7.17 -29.34
C VAL A 9 41.50 7.38 -29.74
N ILE A 10 41.05 6.77 -30.84
CA ILE A 10 39.66 6.85 -31.29
C ILE A 10 38.72 6.12 -30.32
N PHE A 11 39.13 4.95 -29.82
CA PHE A 11 38.32 4.21 -28.83
C PHE A 11 38.20 4.95 -27.50
N VAL A 12 39.26 5.61 -27.01
CA VAL A 12 39.21 6.37 -25.75
C VAL A 12 38.32 7.61 -25.88
N ILE A 13 38.36 8.31 -27.03
CA ILE A 13 37.50 9.49 -27.27
C ILE A 13 36.02 9.08 -27.41
N GLN A 14 35.72 7.98 -28.11
CA GLN A 14 34.34 7.46 -28.17
C GLN A 14 33.83 6.98 -26.81
N PHE A 15 34.66 6.34 -25.99
CA PHE A 15 34.27 5.86 -24.66
C PHE A 15 34.03 7.01 -23.68
N VAL A 16 34.83 8.08 -23.74
CA VAL A 16 34.65 9.29 -22.91
C VAL A 16 33.43 10.10 -23.35
N LEU A 17 33.16 10.20 -24.66
CA LEU A 17 31.93 10.84 -25.17
C LEU A 17 30.67 10.06 -24.79
N PHE A 18 30.71 8.71 -24.85
CA PHE A 18 29.56 7.88 -24.44
C PHE A 18 29.31 7.96 -22.93
N TYR A 19 30.34 7.92 -22.09
CA TYR A 19 30.19 8.12 -20.64
C TYR A 19 29.80 9.54 -20.26
N GLY A 20 30.27 10.55 -21.00
CA GLY A 20 29.88 11.95 -20.84
C GLY A 20 28.41 12.19 -21.17
N LEU A 21 27.90 11.62 -22.26
CA LEU A 21 26.49 11.70 -22.67
C LEU A 21 25.56 10.95 -21.72
N VAL A 22 25.93 9.74 -21.28
CA VAL A 22 25.14 8.97 -20.31
C VAL A 22 25.09 9.66 -18.94
N ASN A 23 26.20 10.21 -18.45
CA ASN A 23 26.20 10.96 -17.19
C ASN A 23 25.52 12.34 -17.31
N ALA A 24 25.59 13.01 -18.47
CA ALA A 24 24.91 14.28 -18.72
C ALA A 24 23.39 14.13 -18.81
N GLN A 25 22.88 12.96 -19.22
CA GLN A 25 21.43 12.65 -19.16
C GLN A 25 20.96 12.22 -17.75
N ILE A 26 21.84 11.60 -16.94
CA ILE A 26 21.48 11.13 -15.59
C ILE A 26 21.48 12.27 -14.55
N LYS A 27 22.34 13.28 -14.71
CA LYS A 27 22.42 14.43 -13.79
C LYS A 27 21.11 15.24 -13.69
N PRO A 28 20.43 15.64 -14.79
CA PRO A 28 19.15 16.34 -14.70
C PRO A 28 18.01 15.46 -14.17
N ILE A 29 18.09 14.12 -14.27
CA ILE A 29 17.11 13.21 -13.67
C ILE A 29 17.26 13.16 -12.14
N LYS A 30 18.49 13.22 -11.60
CA LYS A 30 18.71 13.27 -10.15
C LYS A 30 18.21 14.56 -9.51
N ASP A 31 18.36 15.70 -10.20
CA ASP A 31 17.98 17.01 -9.67
C ASP A 31 16.48 17.33 -9.87
N SER A 32 15.81 16.67 -10.83
CA SER A 32 14.36 16.79 -11.09
C SER A 32 13.46 15.90 -10.21
N ILE A 33 14.04 15.03 -9.37
CA ILE A 33 13.31 14.18 -8.39
C ILE A 33 12.72 14.99 -7.21
N LYS A 34 12.96 16.30 -7.14
CA LYS A 34 12.48 17.16 -6.04
C LYS A 34 10.96 17.28 -5.92
N THR A 35 10.18 16.90 -6.92
CA THR A 35 8.71 16.95 -6.88
C THR A 35 8.07 15.64 -7.33
N ILE A 36 8.36 14.56 -6.61
CA ILE A 36 7.51 13.36 -6.68
C ILE A 36 6.22 13.69 -5.94
N GLY A 37 5.24 14.22 -6.66
CA GLY A 37 3.92 14.57 -6.13
C GLY A 37 3.11 13.34 -5.71
N TYR A 38 2.33 13.50 -4.64
CA TYR A 38 1.26 12.59 -4.25
C TYR A 38 0.01 12.88 -5.07
N HIS A 39 0.06 12.59 -6.37
CA HIS A 39 -1.13 12.70 -7.21
C HIS A 39 -2.14 11.62 -6.84
N ASP A 40 -3.41 11.97 -6.89
CA ASP A 40 -4.54 11.11 -6.56
C ASP A 40 -4.36 10.48 -5.17
N THR A 41 -4.29 11.32 -4.15
CA THR A 41 -4.29 10.88 -2.75
C THR A 41 -5.32 11.63 -1.92
N LYS A 42 -5.77 10.99 -0.85
CA LYS A 42 -6.58 11.57 0.20
C LYS A 42 -5.78 11.61 1.48
N THR A 43 -5.72 12.78 2.10
CA THR A 43 -5.09 12.99 3.40
C THR A 43 -6.14 12.92 4.49
N PHE A 44 -5.85 12.15 5.54
CA PHE A 44 -6.57 12.21 6.81
C PHE A 44 -5.67 12.93 7.80
N GLU A 45 -6.09 14.13 8.19
CA GLU A 45 -5.33 14.98 9.10
C GLU A 45 -5.10 14.29 10.44
N SER A 46 -3.90 14.49 10.99
CA SER A 46 -3.57 13.99 12.31
C SER A 46 -4.16 14.89 13.40
N PRO A 47 -4.50 14.35 14.57
CA PRO A 47 -5.07 15.14 15.67
C PRO A 47 -4.05 16.07 16.33
N SER A 48 -2.76 15.93 16.02
CA SER A 48 -1.69 16.82 16.48
C SER A 48 -0.38 16.58 15.72
N GLN A 49 0.58 17.49 15.89
CA GLN A 49 1.95 17.37 15.33
C GLN A 49 2.75 16.16 15.88
N ASN A 50 2.24 15.48 16.91
CA ASN A 50 2.85 14.27 17.44
C ASN A 50 2.66 13.06 16.52
N PHE A 51 1.71 13.13 15.58
CA PHE A 51 1.41 12.05 14.65
C PHE A 51 1.49 12.52 13.20
N ILE A 52 1.91 11.63 12.32
CA ILE A 52 1.90 11.88 10.88
C ILE A 52 0.47 11.81 10.33
N PRO A 53 0.09 12.65 9.35
CA PRO A 53 -1.17 12.49 8.64
C PRO A 53 -1.14 11.20 7.80
N LEU A 54 -2.31 10.61 7.55
CA LEU A 54 -2.42 9.43 6.70
C LEU A 54 -2.62 9.84 5.25
N ILE A 55 -1.75 9.38 4.36
CA ILE A 55 -1.85 9.66 2.92
C ILE A 55 -2.17 8.35 2.20
N LEU A 56 -3.40 8.23 1.69
CA LEU A 56 -3.88 7.03 0.99
C LEU A 56 -4.14 7.35 -0.49
N GLN A 57 -3.83 6.42 -1.39
CA GLN A 57 -4.11 6.60 -2.81
C GLN A 57 -5.60 6.59 -3.09
N THR A 58 -5.99 7.33 -4.11
CA THR A 58 -7.36 7.45 -4.60
C THR A 58 -7.43 7.20 -6.09
N HIS A 59 -8.65 7.01 -6.57
CA HIS A 59 -9.04 7.10 -7.98
C HIS A 59 -10.38 7.83 -8.02
N HIS A 60 -10.50 8.87 -8.85
CA HIS A 60 -11.65 9.78 -8.87
C HIS A 60 -12.11 10.26 -7.47
N GLY A 61 -11.15 10.60 -6.60
CA GLY A 61 -11.41 11.09 -5.23
C GLY A 61 -11.82 10.04 -4.19
N LEU A 62 -12.07 8.79 -4.58
CA LEU A 62 -12.38 7.68 -3.68
C LEU A 62 -11.14 6.83 -3.39
N LEU A 63 -11.10 6.17 -2.22
CA LEU A 63 -9.92 5.37 -1.83
C LEU A 63 -9.65 4.24 -2.84
N ARG A 64 -8.36 4.03 -3.16
CA ARG A 64 -7.90 2.99 -4.07
C ARG A 64 -7.38 1.79 -3.28
N PHE A 65 -8.05 0.65 -3.43
CA PHE A 65 -7.66 -0.64 -2.85
C PHE A 65 -7.10 -1.59 -3.91
N GLY A 66 -6.47 -2.67 -3.45
CA GLY A 66 -5.80 -3.61 -4.34
C GLY A 66 -4.46 -3.05 -4.83
N ASN A 67 -4.19 -3.15 -6.13
CA ASN A 67 -2.95 -2.68 -6.72
C ASN A 67 -2.80 -1.17 -6.62
N GLN A 68 -1.70 -0.75 -6.01
CA GLN A 68 -1.33 0.64 -5.82
C GLN A 68 -0.44 1.12 -6.97
N ASN A 69 -0.46 2.43 -7.22
CA ASN A 69 0.49 3.09 -8.11
C ASN A 69 1.88 3.12 -7.43
N SER A 70 2.92 2.75 -8.17
CA SER A 70 4.32 2.69 -7.68
C SER A 70 5.29 3.63 -8.41
N TYR A 71 4.83 4.47 -9.34
CA TYR A 71 5.67 5.37 -10.15
C TYR A 71 5.89 6.75 -9.49
N ALA A 72 6.93 7.45 -9.96
CA ALA A 72 7.06 8.89 -9.86
C ALA A 72 6.61 9.59 -11.14
N LEU A 73 6.00 10.76 -10.99
CA LEU A 73 5.81 11.70 -12.09
C LEU A 73 7.06 12.57 -12.16
N LEU A 74 7.64 12.68 -13.34
CA LEU A 74 8.64 13.67 -13.65
C LEU A 74 7.96 15.04 -13.90
N PRO A 75 8.71 16.16 -13.78
CA PRO A 75 8.14 17.50 -14.01
C PRO A 75 7.52 17.70 -15.41
N ASP A 76 7.95 16.92 -16.39
CA ASP A 76 7.41 16.90 -17.76
C ASP A 76 6.12 16.06 -17.89
N GLY A 77 5.61 15.49 -16.79
CA GLY A 77 4.41 14.66 -16.77
C GLY A 77 4.66 13.19 -17.16
N SER A 78 5.90 12.82 -17.51
CA SER A 78 6.24 11.43 -17.84
C SER A 78 6.37 10.56 -16.58
N HIS A 79 6.13 9.25 -16.75
CA HIS A 79 6.09 8.29 -15.65
C HIS A 79 7.43 7.55 -15.51
N LEU A 80 7.98 7.54 -14.31
CA LEU A 80 9.18 6.79 -13.97
C LEU A 80 8.84 5.64 -13.04
N SER A 81 8.91 4.42 -13.55
CA SER A 81 8.68 3.21 -12.77
C SER A 81 9.86 2.96 -11.81
N HIS A 82 9.56 2.48 -10.61
CA HIS A 82 10.56 2.01 -9.62
C HIS A 82 11.56 0.99 -10.18
N LYS A 83 11.22 0.30 -11.28
CA LYS A 83 12.09 -0.69 -11.93
C LYS A 83 13.22 -0.09 -12.77
N VAL A 84 13.09 1.17 -13.18
CA VAL A 84 13.99 1.81 -14.16
C VAL A 84 15.09 2.60 -13.47
N VAL A 85 14.82 3.17 -12.29
CA VAL A 85 15.83 3.89 -11.49
C VAL A 85 15.57 3.62 -10.01
N GLN A 86 16.62 3.27 -9.25
CA GLN A 86 16.63 3.34 -7.78
C GLN A 86 16.61 4.81 -7.35
N ALA A 87 15.54 5.52 -7.71
CA ALA A 87 15.34 6.90 -7.36
C ALA A 87 14.90 6.92 -5.89
N LYS A 88 15.80 7.31 -4.98
CA LYS A 88 15.57 7.43 -3.54
C LYS A 88 14.22 8.10 -3.20
N GLY A 89 13.76 9.07 -3.99
CA GLY A 89 12.46 9.72 -3.82
C GLY A 89 11.24 8.82 -4.07
N ILE A 90 11.30 7.87 -5.02
CA ILE A 90 10.24 6.89 -5.28
C ILE A 90 10.11 5.95 -4.08
N ASP A 91 11.24 5.50 -3.54
CA ASP A 91 11.28 4.65 -2.36
C ASP A 91 10.68 5.37 -1.14
N ILE A 92 11.00 6.66 -0.96
CA ILE A 92 10.42 7.50 0.10
C ILE A 92 8.89 7.60 -0.05
N LYS A 93 8.38 7.94 -1.24
CA LYS A 93 6.93 8.00 -1.50
C LYS A 93 6.26 6.66 -1.19
N ASN A 94 6.78 5.58 -1.75
CA ASN A 94 6.20 4.24 -1.60
C ASN A 94 6.23 3.76 -0.15
N ALA A 95 7.30 4.07 0.59
CA ALA A 95 7.40 3.81 2.02
C ALA A 95 6.34 4.58 2.81
N LYS A 96 6.20 5.91 2.59
CA LYS A 96 5.19 6.73 3.26
C LYS A 96 3.75 6.28 2.99
N LEU A 97 3.45 5.89 1.75
CA LEU A 97 2.16 5.30 1.41
C LEU A 97 1.95 3.94 2.13
N SER A 98 3.02 3.13 2.24
CA SER A 98 2.97 1.86 2.95
C SER A 98 2.74 2.04 4.46
N GLU A 99 3.43 2.99 5.08
CA GLU A 99 3.26 3.36 6.48
C GLU A 99 1.85 3.91 6.73
N SER A 100 1.37 4.81 5.87
CA SER A 100 0.00 5.35 5.96
C SER A 100 -1.06 4.25 5.88
N ARG A 101 -0.89 3.26 5.00
CA ARG A 101 -1.80 2.10 4.92
C ARG A 101 -1.76 1.24 6.18
N LEU A 102 -0.56 1.01 6.73
CA LEU A 102 -0.41 0.27 7.98
C LEU A 102 -1.08 1.03 9.13
N ALA A 103 -0.76 2.30 9.31
CA ALA A 103 -1.34 3.16 10.34
C ALA A 103 -2.86 3.24 10.21
N PHE A 104 -3.38 3.41 8.99
CA PHE A 104 -4.82 3.36 8.71
C PHE A 104 -5.46 2.05 9.20
N THR A 105 -4.87 0.91 8.83
CA THR A 105 -5.37 -0.42 9.24
C THR A 105 -5.28 -0.60 10.76
N GLN A 106 -4.20 -0.11 11.39
CA GLN A 106 -4.02 -0.20 12.84
C GLN A 106 -4.98 0.71 13.62
N LEU A 107 -5.34 1.89 13.08
CA LEU A 107 -6.39 2.71 13.67
C LEU A 107 -7.76 2.03 13.56
N LEU A 108 -8.10 1.45 12.41
CA LEU A 108 -9.34 0.66 12.30
C LEU A 108 -9.36 -0.51 13.30
N LEU A 109 -8.21 -1.16 13.53
CA LEU A 109 -8.11 -2.23 14.54
C LEU A 109 -8.34 -1.67 15.94
N MET A 110 -7.71 -0.55 16.28
CA MET A 110 -7.91 0.12 17.57
C MET A 110 -9.38 0.44 17.82
N LYS A 111 -10.10 0.96 16.81
CA LYS A 111 -11.54 1.23 16.87
C LYS A 111 -12.33 0.00 17.30
N TYR A 112 -12.09 -1.15 16.67
CA TYR A 112 -12.79 -2.39 16.99
C TYR A 112 -12.27 -3.13 18.22
N MET A 113 -11.08 -2.76 18.71
CA MET A 113 -10.48 -3.25 19.94
C MET A 113 -10.86 -2.41 21.17
N ALA A 114 -11.83 -1.50 21.07
CA ALA A 114 -12.20 -0.60 22.17
C ALA A 114 -12.42 -1.33 23.51
N GLU A 115 -13.14 -2.45 23.52
CA GLU A 115 -13.32 -3.28 24.72
C GLU A 115 -12.02 -3.94 25.20
N THR A 116 -11.19 -4.45 24.29
CA THR A 116 -9.86 -5.01 24.61
C THR A 116 -8.96 -3.97 25.27
N TYR A 117 -9.04 -2.71 24.82
CA TYR A 117 -8.28 -1.59 25.37
C TYR A 117 -8.72 -1.17 26.78
N LYS A 118 -9.93 -1.54 27.24
CA LYS A 118 -10.35 -1.28 28.62
C LYS A 118 -9.52 -2.07 29.63
N ASP A 119 -9.06 -3.27 29.24
CA ASP A 119 -8.22 -4.14 30.05
C ASP A 119 -6.73 -3.82 29.93
N LEU A 120 -6.34 -2.83 29.12
CA LEU A 120 -4.93 -2.47 28.94
C LEU A 120 -4.31 -2.06 30.27
N ASP A 121 -3.27 -2.78 30.71
CA ASP A 121 -2.46 -2.38 31.84
C ASP A 121 -1.63 -1.14 31.47
N LYS A 122 -2.05 0.02 31.96
CA LYS A 122 -1.40 1.31 31.67
C LYS A 122 -0.13 1.56 32.48
N LYS A 123 0.13 0.73 33.50
CA LYS A 123 1.22 0.92 34.47
C LYS A 123 2.36 -0.08 34.28
N SER A 124 2.08 -1.26 33.70
CA SER A 124 3.05 -2.34 33.54
C SER A 124 2.93 -3.05 32.19
N PHE A 125 4.02 -3.70 31.75
CA PHE A 125 3.95 -4.63 30.63
C PHE A 125 3.22 -5.90 31.06
N THR A 126 2.25 -6.31 30.26
CA THR A 126 1.70 -7.65 30.38
C THR A 126 2.62 -8.60 29.62
N VAL A 127 3.20 -9.56 30.33
CA VAL A 127 4.12 -10.54 29.76
C VAL A 127 3.34 -11.80 29.39
N GLN A 128 3.68 -12.41 28.25
CA GLN A 128 3.09 -13.67 27.84
C GLN A 128 3.39 -14.76 28.89
N ALA A 129 2.34 -15.41 29.39
CA ALA A 129 2.43 -16.59 30.25
C ALA A 129 1.69 -17.78 29.60
N SER A 130 1.93 -18.99 30.11
CA SER A 130 1.29 -20.22 29.64
C SER A 130 -0.21 -20.26 29.99
N SER A 131 -0.57 -19.74 31.15
CA SER A 131 -1.95 -19.51 31.57
C SER A 131 -2.14 -18.01 31.79
N MET A 132 -3.18 -17.44 31.17
CA MET A 132 -3.51 -16.03 31.29
C MET A 132 -5.02 -15.88 31.38
N TYR A 133 -5.48 -15.03 32.30
CA TYR A 133 -6.87 -14.61 32.39
C TYR A 133 -7.24 -13.75 31.16
N LYS A 134 -8.55 -13.61 30.91
CA LYS A 134 -9.07 -12.88 29.74
C LYS A 134 -8.56 -11.44 29.68
N ASN A 135 -8.57 -10.74 30.80
CA ASN A 135 -8.07 -9.36 30.92
C ASN A 135 -6.57 -9.26 30.62
N GLU A 136 -5.75 -10.21 31.08
CA GLU A 136 -4.31 -10.24 30.76
C GLU A 136 -4.08 -10.50 29.27
N LYS A 137 -4.82 -11.43 28.66
CA LYS A 137 -4.76 -11.66 27.20
C LYS A 137 -5.15 -10.42 26.42
N ASN A 138 -6.21 -9.73 26.85
CA ASN A 138 -6.66 -8.48 26.26
C ASN A 138 -5.59 -7.39 26.38
N SER A 139 -5.00 -7.21 27.57
CA SER A 139 -3.92 -6.26 27.80
C SER A 139 -2.73 -6.54 26.89
N LEU A 140 -2.25 -7.78 26.83
CA LEU A 140 -1.14 -8.18 25.95
C LEU A 140 -1.46 -7.90 24.47
N GLN A 141 -2.68 -8.22 24.03
CA GLN A 141 -3.13 -7.95 22.66
C GLN A 141 -3.16 -6.45 22.36
N ALA A 142 -3.70 -5.63 23.26
CA ALA A 142 -3.75 -4.18 23.13
C ALA A 142 -2.34 -3.55 23.16
N GLN A 143 -1.42 -4.04 24.00
CA GLN A 143 -0.02 -3.61 24.04
C GLN A 143 0.70 -3.89 22.71
N ASN A 144 0.53 -5.10 22.16
CA ASN A 144 1.12 -5.49 20.88
C ASN A 144 0.56 -4.69 19.70
N GLN A 145 -0.74 -4.40 19.71
CA GLN A 145 -1.38 -3.60 18.67
C GLN A 145 -0.98 -2.12 18.79
N LEU A 146 -0.96 -1.56 20.00
CA LEU A 146 -0.51 -0.20 20.25
C LEU A 146 0.94 0.00 19.81
N LEU A 147 1.81 -0.97 20.07
CA LEU A 147 3.20 -0.91 19.62
C LEU A 147 3.29 -0.78 18.10
N LYS A 148 2.49 -1.55 17.34
CA LYS A 148 2.43 -1.48 15.86
C LYS A 148 1.90 -0.13 15.39
N LEU A 149 0.79 0.34 15.97
CA LEU A 149 0.19 1.62 15.63
C LEU A 149 1.16 2.78 15.91
N ALA A 150 1.69 2.85 17.12
CA ALA A 150 2.60 3.90 17.55
C ALA A 150 3.83 3.98 16.64
N ASN A 151 4.38 2.82 16.27
CA ASN A 151 5.46 2.73 15.30
C ASN A 151 5.08 3.26 13.91
N ALA A 152 3.85 3.04 13.46
CA ALA A 152 3.40 3.43 12.12
C ALA A 152 2.97 4.91 12.02
N ILE A 153 2.58 5.53 13.13
CA ILE A 153 1.88 6.82 13.12
C ILE A 153 2.60 7.95 13.87
N SER A 154 3.59 7.62 14.70
CA SER A 154 4.33 8.62 15.47
C SER A 154 5.19 9.49 14.57
N SER A 155 5.24 10.79 14.84
CA SER A 155 6.20 11.70 14.21
C SER A 155 7.63 11.33 14.59
N VAL A 156 8.62 11.80 13.82
CA VAL A 156 10.05 11.57 14.10
C VAL A 156 10.42 11.96 15.53
N LYS A 157 9.83 13.05 16.05
CA LYS A 157 10.01 13.50 17.44
C LYS A 157 9.58 12.41 18.44
N LEU A 158 8.41 11.82 18.24
CA LEU A 158 7.92 10.75 19.10
C LEU A 158 8.70 9.44 18.91
N ILE A 159 9.11 9.12 17.68
CA ILE A 159 10.00 7.99 17.40
C ILE A 159 11.28 8.09 18.22
N ASN A 160 11.97 9.24 18.13
CA ASN A 160 13.20 9.48 18.88
C ASN A 160 12.98 9.39 20.40
N LYS A 161 11.85 9.88 20.90
CA LYS A 161 11.53 9.86 22.33
C LYS A 161 11.25 8.45 22.87
N TYR A 162 10.46 7.66 22.17
CA TYR A 162 9.88 6.41 22.71
C TYR A 162 10.44 5.12 22.13
N PHE A 163 11.09 5.19 20.97
CA PHE A 163 11.53 4.01 20.22
C PHE A 163 13.02 4.05 19.89
N CYS A 164 13.76 5.02 20.44
CA CYS A 164 15.21 5.05 20.31
C CYS A 164 15.96 4.84 21.63
N ASN A 165 17.06 4.10 21.53
CA ASN A 165 18.07 3.94 22.56
C ASN A 165 19.38 4.64 22.12
N PRO A 166 19.80 5.74 22.78
CA PRO A 166 21.03 6.46 22.44
C PRO A 166 22.31 5.64 22.60
N LYS A 167 22.27 4.56 23.40
CA LYS A 167 23.40 3.64 23.56
C LYS A 167 23.64 2.76 22.33
N THR A 168 22.66 2.70 21.44
CA THR A 168 22.73 2.07 20.12
C THR A 168 22.70 3.18 19.08
N ASN A 169 23.31 2.97 17.91
CA ASN A 169 23.33 3.98 16.83
C ASN A 169 21.96 4.12 16.11
N ASP A 170 20.87 3.87 16.84
CA ASP A 170 19.49 3.73 16.37
C ASP A 170 18.76 5.09 16.28
N CYS A 171 19.40 6.19 16.72
CA CYS A 171 18.73 7.50 16.94
C CYS A 171 18.89 8.52 15.82
N ASN A 172 19.38 8.12 14.65
CA ASN A 172 19.67 9.06 13.55
C ASN A 172 18.46 9.28 12.63
N TYR A 173 17.28 9.48 13.19
CA TYR A 173 16.07 9.76 12.42
C TYR A 173 15.90 11.28 12.23
N THR A 174 16.11 11.74 10.98
CA THR A 174 15.85 13.14 10.57
C THR A 174 14.56 13.22 9.75
N SER A 175 13.88 14.37 9.79
CA SER A 175 12.60 14.61 9.11
C SER A 175 12.61 14.31 7.60
N GLU A 176 13.77 14.43 6.94
CA GLU A 176 13.90 14.22 5.49
C GLU A 176 14.32 12.79 5.09
N ASN A 177 14.92 12.01 6.00
CA ASN A 177 15.42 10.66 5.71
C ASN A 177 14.68 9.55 6.48
N TYR A 178 13.78 9.90 7.41
CA TYR A 178 13.00 8.89 8.13
C TYR A 178 11.85 8.39 7.26
N TYR A 179 12.09 7.26 6.60
CA TYR A 179 11.05 6.42 6.03
C TYR A 179 11.39 4.99 6.43
N ARG A 180 10.44 4.28 7.04
CA ARG A 180 10.67 2.92 7.49
C ARG A 180 9.90 1.96 6.61
N VAL A 181 10.52 0.82 6.34
CA VAL A 181 9.78 -0.29 5.78
C VAL A 181 8.78 -0.72 6.86
N ALA A 182 7.48 -0.68 6.55
CA ALA A 182 6.35 -0.93 7.47
C ALA A 182 6.46 -2.23 8.31
N ARG A 183 7.37 -3.14 7.97
CA ARG A 183 7.63 -4.40 8.68
C ARG A 183 8.58 -4.28 9.88
N HIS A 184 9.38 -3.22 9.98
CA HIS A 184 10.35 -3.05 11.07
C HIS A 184 9.68 -2.36 12.26
N ILE A 185 9.12 -3.12 13.19
CA ILE A 185 8.53 -2.56 14.42
C ILE A 185 9.67 -2.36 15.43
N LEU A 186 9.93 -1.12 15.83
CA LEU A 186 10.90 -0.82 16.88
C LEU A 186 10.30 -1.14 18.24
N PRO A 187 11.05 -1.81 19.15
CA PRO A 187 10.57 -2.04 20.50
C PRO A 187 10.51 -0.72 21.29
N TRP A 188 9.70 -0.70 22.35
CA TRP A 188 9.70 0.39 23.31
C TRP A 188 11.12 0.64 23.85
N GLY A 189 11.53 1.90 23.90
CA GLY A 189 12.85 2.31 24.34
C GLY A 189 13.98 2.09 23.32
N GLY A 190 13.73 1.46 22.17
CA GLY A 190 14.73 1.16 21.13
C GLY A 190 15.50 -0.14 21.33
N SER A 191 16.32 -0.52 20.34
CA SER A 191 17.07 -1.79 20.39
C SER A 191 18.04 -1.78 21.58
N GLY A 192 18.21 -2.94 22.22
CA GLY A 192 19.10 -3.07 23.38
C GLY A 192 18.65 -2.28 24.63
N ALA A 193 17.45 -1.70 24.66
CA ALA A 193 16.93 -1.06 25.86
C ALA A 193 16.71 -2.06 27.00
N ASN A 194 17.07 -1.67 28.22
CA ASN A 194 16.75 -2.42 29.43
C ASN A 194 15.25 -2.32 29.78
N GLU A 195 14.80 -3.15 30.71
CA GLU A 195 13.42 -3.25 31.18
C GLU A 195 12.87 -1.93 31.70
N PHE A 196 13.67 -1.15 32.43
CA PHE A 196 13.26 0.16 32.96
C PHE A 196 12.99 1.17 31.83
N LYS A 197 13.87 1.25 30.83
CA LYS A 197 13.69 2.15 29.68
C LYS A 197 12.51 1.72 28.80
N LYS A 198 12.34 0.42 28.58
CA LYS A 198 11.17 -0.14 27.88
C LYS A 198 9.88 0.27 28.59
N LEU A 199 9.82 0.03 29.91
CA LEU A 199 8.61 0.29 30.70
C LEU A 199 8.28 1.77 30.73
N ASN A 200 9.27 2.63 31.02
CA ASN A 200 9.07 4.07 31.03
C ASN A 200 8.60 4.62 29.68
N SER A 201 9.14 4.08 28.57
CA SER A 201 8.71 4.50 27.23
C SER A 201 7.26 4.10 26.94
N TYR A 202 6.88 2.88 27.31
CA TYR A 202 5.51 2.39 27.17
C TYR A 202 4.51 3.18 28.01
N THR A 203 4.72 3.27 29.33
CA THR A 203 3.78 3.93 30.24
C THR A 203 3.66 5.42 29.96
N SER A 204 4.77 6.08 29.59
CA SER A 204 4.76 7.47 29.15
C SER A 204 4.06 7.68 27.81
N TYR A 205 4.12 6.70 26.90
CA TYR A 205 3.38 6.79 25.64
C TYR A 205 1.88 6.62 25.89
N VAL A 206 1.51 5.59 26.65
CA VAL A 206 0.12 5.29 27.01
C VAL A 206 -0.54 6.48 27.72
N SER A 207 0.12 7.03 28.74
CA SER A 207 -0.43 8.15 29.50
C SER A 207 -0.60 9.44 28.69
N GLN A 208 0.27 9.69 27.70
CA GLN A 208 0.28 10.94 26.95
C GLN A 208 -0.50 10.90 25.63
N HIS A 209 -0.62 9.72 25.00
CA HIS A 209 -1.05 9.62 23.60
C HIS A 209 -2.19 8.64 23.35
N LEU A 210 -2.47 7.71 24.26
CA LEU A 210 -3.45 6.64 24.00
C LEU A 210 -4.85 7.20 23.74
N GLU A 211 -5.33 8.11 24.59
CA GLU A 211 -6.68 8.68 24.46
C GLU A 211 -6.86 9.40 23.12
N THR A 212 -5.89 10.23 22.73
CA THR A 212 -5.89 10.92 21.43
C THR A 212 -5.97 9.94 20.27
N LEU A 213 -5.23 8.83 20.31
CA LEU A 213 -5.27 7.80 19.28
C LEU A 213 -6.60 7.05 19.26
N GLN A 214 -7.17 6.74 20.43
CA GLN A 214 -8.49 6.11 20.53
C GLN A 214 -9.57 7.01 19.95
N ASN A 215 -9.57 8.30 20.29
CA ASN A 215 -10.51 9.28 19.74
C ASN A 215 -10.37 9.42 18.22
N TRP A 216 -9.13 9.50 17.72
CA TRP A 216 -8.89 9.53 16.27
C TRP A 216 -9.39 8.25 15.60
N SER A 217 -9.11 7.08 16.17
CA SER A 217 -9.57 5.80 15.63
C SER A 217 -11.10 5.71 15.55
N ALA A 218 -11.81 6.22 16.55
CA ALA A 218 -13.26 6.21 16.60
C ALA A 218 -13.90 7.15 15.56
N SER A 219 -13.22 8.24 15.22
CA SER A 219 -13.67 9.21 14.22
C SER A 219 -13.59 8.73 12.77
N LEU A 220 -12.79 7.68 12.49
CA LEU A 220 -12.65 7.14 11.15
C LEU A 220 -13.85 6.27 10.76
N PHE A 221 -14.50 6.65 9.66
CA PHE A 221 -15.61 5.91 9.04
C PHE A 221 -16.66 5.51 10.07
N THR A 222 -17.31 6.51 10.69
CA THR A 222 -18.21 6.33 11.84
C THR A 222 -19.38 5.39 11.55
N ASP A 223 -19.86 5.37 10.31
CA ASP A 223 -20.90 4.48 9.80
C ASP A 223 -20.39 3.07 9.42
N ASN A 224 -19.08 2.82 9.56
CA ASN A 224 -18.39 1.59 9.17
C ASN A 224 -18.46 1.28 7.66
N THR A 225 -18.72 2.28 6.82
CA THR A 225 -18.73 2.10 5.37
C THR A 225 -17.59 2.86 4.69
N ILE A 226 -17.11 2.36 3.55
CA ILE A 226 -16.10 3.03 2.73
C ILE A 226 -16.46 2.88 1.26
N ASP A 227 -16.70 4.01 0.58
CA ASP A 227 -16.75 4.05 -0.88
C ASP A 227 -15.33 4.12 -1.45
N ALA A 228 -15.05 3.21 -2.39
CA ALA A 228 -13.70 2.97 -2.88
C ALA A 228 -13.69 2.40 -4.30
N TYR A 229 -12.51 2.39 -4.91
CA TYR A 229 -12.20 1.59 -6.08
C TYR A 229 -11.28 0.44 -5.70
N MET A 230 -11.58 -0.77 -6.17
CA MET A 230 -10.68 -1.91 -6.08
C MET A 230 -10.00 -2.14 -7.42
N VAL A 231 -8.67 -2.21 -7.40
CA VAL A 231 -7.85 -2.32 -8.61
C VAL A 231 -7.17 -3.68 -8.63
N LEU A 232 -7.47 -4.47 -9.65
CA LEU A 232 -6.78 -5.73 -9.94
C LEU A 232 -5.89 -5.59 -11.16
N THR A 233 -5.01 -6.55 -11.33
CA THR A 233 -4.17 -6.65 -12.53
C THR A 233 -4.32 -8.01 -13.15
N SER A 234 -4.40 -8.03 -14.48
CA SER A 234 -4.32 -9.23 -15.28
C SER A 234 -3.20 -9.10 -16.30
N ARG A 235 -2.43 -10.18 -16.51
CA ARG A 235 -1.54 -10.26 -17.67
C ARG A 235 -2.41 -10.49 -18.89
N LEU A 236 -2.12 -9.77 -19.98
CA LEU A 236 -2.78 -10.05 -21.24
C LEU A 236 -2.32 -11.44 -21.73
N GLY A 237 -3.27 -12.36 -21.84
CA GLY A 237 -3.03 -13.71 -22.36
C GLY A 237 -3.02 -13.75 -23.88
N THR A 238 -3.11 -14.96 -24.42
CA THR A 238 -3.31 -15.18 -25.87
C THR A 238 -4.72 -14.78 -26.28
N TYR A 239 -4.85 -14.21 -27.47
CA TYR A 239 -6.15 -13.91 -28.06
C TYR A 239 -6.94 -15.19 -28.36
N ASP A 240 -8.20 -15.23 -27.94
CA ASP A 240 -9.12 -16.32 -28.20
C ASP A 240 -9.93 -16.00 -29.46
N PHE A 241 -9.53 -16.57 -30.61
CA PHE A 241 -10.22 -16.34 -31.89
C PHE A 241 -11.68 -16.84 -31.90
N LYS A 242 -11.99 -17.90 -31.12
CA LYS A 242 -13.35 -18.43 -31.03
C LYS A 242 -14.26 -17.45 -30.31
N ASN A 243 -13.81 -16.90 -29.19
CA ASN A 243 -14.57 -15.96 -28.38
C ASN A 243 -14.33 -14.49 -28.74
N LYS A 244 -13.43 -14.22 -29.69
CA LYS A 244 -13.08 -12.90 -30.23
C LYS A 244 -12.64 -11.91 -29.14
N GLY A 245 -11.69 -12.30 -28.31
CA GLY A 245 -11.21 -11.45 -27.22
C GLY A 245 -10.08 -12.03 -26.37
N PHE A 246 -9.73 -11.32 -25.31
CA PHE A 246 -8.73 -11.75 -24.32
C PHE A 246 -9.39 -12.13 -23.00
N TRP A 247 -9.04 -13.28 -22.45
CA TRP A 247 -9.46 -13.67 -21.12
C TRP A 247 -8.61 -12.97 -20.05
N LEU A 248 -9.24 -12.16 -19.23
CA LEU A 248 -8.62 -11.47 -18.11
C LEU A 248 -8.90 -12.25 -16.83
N SER A 249 -7.86 -12.82 -16.24
CA SER A 249 -7.95 -13.46 -14.92
C SER A 249 -8.27 -12.42 -13.85
N LEU A 250 -9.30 -12.70 -13.05
CA LEU A 250 -9.70 -11.91 -11.89
C LEU A 250 -8.89 -12.28 -10.62
N HIS A 251 -8.01 -13.27 -10.72
CA HIS A 251 -7.12 -13.62 -9.63
C HIS A 251 -6.00 -12.58 -9.48
N SER A 252 -6.08 -11.75 -8.45
CA SER A 252 -4.97 -10.85 -8.10
C SER A 252 -3.84 -11.66 -7.47
N SER A 253 -2.75 -11.87 -8.22
CA SER A 253 -1.52 -12.50 -7.73
C SER A 253 -0.71 -11.63 -6.75
N ARG A 254 -1.07 -10.34 -6.53
CA ARG A 254 -0.14 -9.39 -5.88
C ARG A 254 -0.69 -8.42 -4.83
N SER A 255 -2.00 -8.23 -4.68
CA SER A 255 -2.51 -7.29 -3.68
C SER A 255 -3.04 -7.96 -2.41
N SER A 256 -2.16 -8.65 -1.68
CA SER A 256 -2.46 -9.16 -0.33
C SER A 256 -2.49 -8.08 0.76
N TRP A 257 -2.37 -6.80 0.38
CA TRP A 257 -2.04 -5.68 1.27
C TRP A 257 -3.23 -4.78 1.61
N PHE A 258 -4.44 -5.30 1.58
CA PHE A 258 -5.64 -4.65 2.12
C PHE A 258 -6.61 -5.69 2.69
N PHE A 259 -7.44 -5.33 3.67
CA PHE A 259 -8.39 -6.24 4.35
C PHE A 259 -9.58 -6.69 3.49
N ILE A 260 -9.55 -6.40 2.19
CA ILE A 260 -10.60 -6.74 1.22
C ILE A 260 -10.08 -7.85 0.32
N ARG A 261 -10.82 -8.95 0.24
CA ARG A 261 -10.53 -10.11 -0.62
C ARG A 261 -11.81 -10.55 -1.30
N PHE A 262 -11.74 -11.11 -2.50
CA PHE A 262 -12.92 -11.46 -3.30
C PHE A 262 -13.92 -12.39 -2.61
N TYR A 263 -13.48 -13.31 -1.76
CA TYR A 263 -14.39 -14.14 -0.97
C TYR A 263 -15.20 -13.34 0.08
N ASN A 264 -14.85 -12.06 0.31
CA ASN A 264 -15.63 -11.12 1.13
C ASN A 264 -16.70 -10.37 0.31
N LEU A 265 -16.83 -10.62 -1.00
CA LEU A 265 -17.85 -9.99 -1.84
C LEU A 265 -19.24 -10.46 -1.41
N ILE A 266 -20.17 -9.52 -1.29
CA ILE A 266 -21.61 -9.73 -1.13
C ILE A 266 -22.22 -9.52 -2.51
N PRO A 267 -22.51 -10.60 -3.25
CA PRO A 267 -22.98 -10.50 -4.61
C PRO A 267 -24.46 -10.07 -4.65
N LYS A 268 -24.78 -9.11 -5.50
CA LYS A 268 -26.15 -8.64 -5.78
C LYS A 268 -26.81 -9.42 -6.92
N THR A 269 -26.02 -9.91 -7.88
CA THR A 269 -26.51 -10.64 -9.06
C THR A 269 -26.02 -12.09 -9.10
N ALA A 270 -26.65 -12.91 -9.95
CA ALA A 270 -26.17 -14.28 -10.21
C ALA A 270 -24.79 -14.30 -10.88
N TYR A 271 -24.44 -13.25 -11.63
CA TYR A 271 -23.11 -13.08 -12.22
C TYR A 271 -22.10 -12.70 -11.14
N GLU A 272 -22.41 -11.76 -10.25
CA GLU A 272 -21.50 -11.44 -9.14
C GLU A 272 -21.24 -12.64 -8.24
N ARG A 273 -22.22 -13.54 -8.04
CA ARG A 273 -22.02 -14.79 -7.28
C ARG A 273 -20.87 -15.63 -7.84
N LYS A 274 -20.69 -15.65 -9.16
CA LYS A 274 -19.61 -16.39 -9.82
C LYS A 274 -18.22 -15.88 -9.44
N LEU A 275 -18.09 -14.59 -9.09
CA LEU A 275 -16.83 -13.99 -8.63
C LEU A 275 -16.41 -14.48 -7.24
N THR A 276 -17.36 -14.97 -6.44
CA THR A 276 -17.10 -15.45 -5.07
C THR A 276 -16.59 -16.90 -5.03
N SER A 277 -16.88 -17.69 -6.06
CA SER A 277 -16.83 -19.15 -6.00
C SER A 277 -15.60 -19.80 -6.62
N SER A 278 -14.74 -19.09 -7.38
CA SER A 278 -13.59 -19.74 -8.01
C SER A 278 -12.31 -18.89 -8.05
N ASN A 279 -11.19 -19.55 -7.73
CA ASN A 279 -9.84 -19.03 -7.94
C ASN A 279 -9.46 -18.93 -9.44
N THR A 280 -10.37 -19.32 -10.35
CA THR A 280 -10.18 -19.41 -11.80
C THR A 280 -11.06 -18.44 -12.59
N SER A 281 -11.87 -17.61 -11.91
CA SER A 281 -12.78 -16.66 -12.56
C SER A 281 -12.03 -15.75 -13.52
N SER A 282 -12.55 -15.67 -14.74
CA SER A 282 -11.99 -14.84 -15.81
C SER A 282 -13.11 -14.06 -16.47
N ILE A 283 -12.79 -12.90 -17.03
CA ILE A 283 -13.74 -12.10 -17.78
C ILE A 283 -13.22 -11.88 -19.19
N LEU A 284 -14.11 -11.98 -20.17
CA LEU A 284 -13.75 -11.82 -21.58
C LEU A 284 -13.74 -10.32 -21.94
N TYR A 285 -12.57 -9.83 -22.33
CA TYR A 285 -12.46 -8.53 -22.99
C TYR A 285 -12.57 -8.73 -24.50
N LYS A 286 -13.77 -8.50 -25.06
CA LYS A 286 -14.04 -8.66 -26.49
C LYS A 286 -13.32 -7.59 -27.30
N MET A 287 -12.66 -8.00 -28.37
CA MET A 287 -11.91 -7.12 -29.25
C MET A 287 -11.78 -7.79 -30.63
N PRO A 288 -12.05 -7.10 -31.76
CA PRO A 288 -11.84 -7.67 -33.08
C PRO A 288 -10.37 -8.04 -33.34
N ALA A 289 -10.12 -9.11 -34.10
CA ALA A 289 -8.77 -9.65 -34.30
C ALA A 289 -7.77 -8.62 -34.87
N HIS A 290 -8.20 -7.80 -35.83
CA HIS A 290 -7.34 -6.77 -36.44
C HIS A 290 -6.94 -5.65 -35.45
N ILE A 291 -7.76 -5.38 -34.43
CA ILE A 291 -7.41 -4.45 -33.34
C ILE A 291 -6.56 -5.16 -32.28
N ALA A 292 -6.88 -6.43 -32.00
CA ALA A 292 -6.22 -7.25 -30.99
C ALA A 292 -4.72 -7.43 -31.24
N GLU A 293 -4.31 -7.55 -32.51
CA GLU A 293 -2.91 -7.63 -32.91
C GLU A 293 -2.13 -6.41 -32.41
N GLN A 294 -2.48 -5.21 -32.88
CA GLN A 294 -1.84 -3.96 -32.49
C GLN A 294 -1.93 -3.68 -30.99
N PHE A 295 -3.06 -4.05 -30.37
CA PHE A 295 -3.26 -3.87 -28.94
C PHE A 295 -2.30 -4.74 -28.12
N SER A 296 -2.12 -6.00 -28.50
CA SER A 296 -1.29 -6.98 -27.79
C SER A 296 0.22 -6.70 -27.90
N GLU A 297 0.65 -6.00 -28.93
CA GLU A 297 2.03 -5.53 -29.08
C GLU A 297 2.36 -4.47 -28.02
N LYS A 298 1.42 -3.55 -27.77
CA LYS A 298 1.60 -2.40 -26.88
C LYS A 298 1.22 -2.67 -25.43
N THR A 299 0.33 -3.64 -25.19
CA THR A 299 -0.26 -3.87 -23.86
C THR A 299 0.06 -5.27 -23.36
N LYS A 300 0.74 -5.36 -22.22
CA LYS A 300 1.05 -6.65 -21.55
C LYS A 300 0.30 -6.85 -20.24
N MET A 301 -0.13 -5.76 -19.62
CA MET A 301 -0.83 -5.74 -18.34
C MET A 301 -2.10 -4.90 -18.47
N ILE A 302 -3.20 -5.41 -17.93
CA ILE A 302 -4.48 -4.72 -17.82
C ILE A 302 -4.76 -4.47 -16.35
N TYR A 303 -5.16 -3.26 -16.01
CA TYR A 303 -5.65 -2.88 -14.70
C TYR A 303 -7.17 -2.82 -14.78
N MET A 304 -7.82 -3.62 -13.95
CA MET A 304 -9.28 -3.72 -13.87
C MET A 304 -9.73 -2.99 -12.62
N VAL A 305 -10.60 -2.01 -12.79
CA VAL A 305 -11.05 -1.11 -11.73
C VAL A 305 -12.53 -1.34 -11.47
N PHE A 306 -12.84 -1.70 -10.22
CA PHE A 306 -14.19 -1.98 -9.74
C PHE A 306 -14.59 -0.87 -8.78
N LYS A 307 -15.74 -0.23 -9.00
CA LYS A 307 -16.32 0.65 -8.00
C LYS A 307 -17.00 -0.19 -6.91
N ILE A 308 -16.62 0.02 -5.66
CA ILE A 308 -17.07 -0.82 -4.55
C ILE A 308 -17.51 -0.02 -3.33
N LYS A 309 -18.43 -0.61 -2.56
CA LYS A 309 -18.79 -0.18 -1.23
C LYS A 309 -18.36 -1.23 -0.22
N VAL A 310 -17.47 -0.85 0.71
CA VAL A 310 -16.93 -1.72 1.75
C VAL A 310 -17.71 -1.52 3.04
N LEU A 311 -18.05 -2.61 3.69
CA LEU A 311 -18.62 -2.66 5.03
C LEU A 311 -17.59 -3.29 5.99
N LEU A 312 -17.19 -2.51 6.98
CA LEU A 312 -16.29 -2.97 8.04
C LEU A 312 -17.10 -3.69 9.13
N LYS A 313 -16.67 -4.89 9.52
CA LYS A 313 -17.41 -5.84 10.36
C LYS A 313 -16.71 -6.18 11.68
N GLY A 314 -15.67 -5.44 12.04
CA GLY A 314 -14.89 -5.69 13.25
C GLY A 314 -13.55 -6.38 13.01
N ILE A 315 -13.13 -7.19 13.97
CA ILE A 315 -11.87 -7.95 13.94
C ILE A 315 -12.15 -9.34 13.37
N ASP A 316 -11.24 -9.85 12.53
CA ASP A 316 -11.29 -11.24 12.06
C ASP A 316 -10.87 -12.17 13.22
N PRO A 317 -11.73 -13.12 13.67
CA PRO A 317 -11.39 -13.99 14.78
C PRO A 317 -10.30 -15.02 14.42
N TYR A 318 -10.08 -15.29 13.13
CA TYR A 318 -9.11 -16.28 12.66
C TYR A 318 -7.82 -15.65 12.14
N ARG A 319 -7.77 -14.32 12.00
CA ARG A 319 -6.62 -13.59 11.46
C ARG A 319 -6.39 -12.30 12.21
N THR A 320 -5.14 -11.86 12.30
CA THR A 320 -4.77 -10.59 12.94
C THR A 320 -5.09 -9.38 12.03
N GLY A 321 -6.37 -9.16 11.72
CA GLY A 321 -6.80 -8.11 10.78
C GLY A 321 -8.27 -7.71 10.89
N ILE A 322 -8.67 -6.78 10.03
CA ILE A 322 -10.04 -6.29 9.94
C ILE A 322 -10.90 -7.29 9.17
N LYS A 323 -12.05 -7.65 9.76
CA LYS A 323 -13.11 -8.36 9.05
C LYS A 323 -13.88 -7.33 8.22
N SER A 324 -14.00 -7.57 6.93
CA SER A 324 -14.76 -6.72 6.02
C SER A 324 -15.57 -7.55 5.05
N SER A 325 -16.59 -6.92 4.48
CA SER A 325 -17.23 -7.35 3.24
C SER A 325 -17.32 -6.19 2.28
N PHE A 326 -17.53 -6.45 1.00
CA PHE A 326 -17.77 -5.39 0.04
C PHE A 326 -18.84 -5.80 -0.95
N SER A 327 -19.44 -4.84 -1.62
CA SER A 327 -20.34 -5.06 -2.75
C SER A 327 -19.86 -4.21 -3.92
N LEU A 328 -20.18 -4.63 -5.14
CA LEU A 328 -19.95 -3.78 -6.30
C LEU A 328 -21.02 -2.68 -6.33
N ASP A 329 -20.59 -1.44 -6.58
CA ASP A 329 -21.50 -0.31 -6.72
C ASP A 329 -22.10 -0.25 -8.13
N ASP A 330 -21.34 -0.72 -9.13
CA ASP A 330 -21.78 -0.93 -10.51
C ASP A 330 -21.42 -2.34 -11.02
N SER A 331 -21.99 -2.72 -12.17
CA SER A 331 -21.62 -3.93 -12.91
C SER A 331 -20.51 -3.67 -13.95
N ILE A 332 -19.87 -2.49 -13.95
CA ILE A 332 -18.95 -2.05 -15.01
C ILE A 332 -17.52 -2.09 -14.50
N ILE A 333 -16.68 -2.87 -15.19
CA ILE A 333 -15.25 -2.91 -14.92
C ILE A 333 -14.57 -1.96 -15.89
N GLU A 334 -13.92 -0.92 -15.37
CA GLU A 334 -13.08 -0.05 -16.19
C GLU A 334 -11.71 -0.68 -16.42
N LEU A 335 -11.21 -0.60 -17.65
CA LEU A 335 -9.92 -1.16 -18.04
C LEU A 335 -8.91 -0.04 -18.32
N TYR A 336 -7.71 -0.22 -17.80
CA TYR A 336 -6.56 0.66 -18.03
C TYR A 336 -5.34 -0.17 -18.44
N ASN A 337 -4.43 0.42 -19.22
CA ASN A 337 -3.18 -0.23 -19.62
C ASN A 337 -1.98 0.13 -18.72
N THR A 338 -2.18 1.06 -17.78
CA THR A 338 -1.14 1.62 -16.90
C THR A 338 -1.60 1.67 -15.44
N GLU A 339 -0.66 1.60 -14.49
CA GLU A 339 -0.98 1.60 -13.06
C GLU A 339 -1.46 2.97 -12.52
N ASP A 340 -1.30 4.05 -13.30
CA ASP A 340 -1.80 5.40 -13.01
C ASP A 340 -3.31 5.54 -13.17
N LEU A 341 -3.93 4.62 -13.90
CA LEU A 341 -5.34 4.67 -14.24
C LEU A 341 -5.75 5.98 -14.94
N LYS A 342 -4.86 6.57 -15.76
CA LYS A 342 -5.17 7.78 -16.53
C LYS A 342 -5.77 7.50 -17.90
N THR A 343 -5.24 6.50 -18.59
CA THR A 343 -5.68 6.14 -19.95
C THR A 343 -6.63 4.96 -19.90
N LYS A 344 -7.93 5.25 -19.88
CA LYS A 344 -8.98 4.23 -19.99
C LYS A 344 -8.94 3.64 -21.40
N ILE A 345 -8.88 2.32 -21.48
CA ILE A 345 -8.77 1.56 -22.74
C ILE A 345 -10.05 0.79 -23.08
N GLY A 346 -11.01 0.71 -22.15
CA GLY A 346 -12.27 0.03 -22.36
C GLY A 346 -13.06 -0.17 -21.08
N GLU A 347 -14.20 -0.84 -21.23
CA GLU A 347 -15.10 -1.23 -20.16
C GLU A 347 -15.61 -2.65 -20.41
N ILE A 348 -15.95 -3.38 -19.34
CA ILE A 348 -16.62 -4.67 -19.44
C ILE A 348 -17.81 -4.70 -18.49
N SER A 349 -18.99 -5.02 -19.02
CA SER A 349 -20.15 -5.37 -18.19
C SER A 349 -20.00 -6.80 -17.63
N ILE A 350 -20.06 -6.93 -16.31
CA ILE A 350 -20.01 -8.21 -15.59
C ILE A 350 -21.18 -9.11 -15.98
N ASP A 351 -22.36 -8.54 -16.13
CA ASP A 351 -23.60 -9.28 -16.37
C ASP A 351 -23.64 -9.93 -17.76
N GLU A 352 -22.83 -9.45 -18.71
CA GLU A 352 -22.81 -9.95 -20.09
C GLU A 352 -21.60 -10.81 -20.43
N ASN A 353 -20.48 -10.64 -19.74
CA ASN A 353 -19.17 -11.14 -20.20
C ASN A 353 -18.41 -11.98 -19.17
N LEU A 354 -18.97 -12.20 -17.98
CA LEU A 354 -18.34 -13.03 -16.95
C LEU A 354 -18.52 -14.53 -17.22
N THR A 355 -17.40 -15.24 -17.36
CA THR A 355 -17.36 -16.70 -17.50
C THR A 355 -16.50 -17.31 -16.40
N VAL A 356 -17.07 -18.24 -15.65
CA VAL A 356 -16.26 -19.07 -14.75
C VAL A 356 -15.64 -20.17 -15.59
N LYS A 357 -14.31 -20.18 -15.66
CA LYS A 357 -13.55 -21.31 -16.21
C LYS A 357 -13.28 -22.35 -15.14
#